data_AF-A0A401ZD08-F1
#
_entry.id   AF-A0A401ZD08-F1
#
_cell.length_a   1.000
_cell.length_b   1.000
_cell.length_c   1.000
_cell.angle_alpha   90.00
_cell.angle_beta   90.00
_cell.angle_gamma   90.00
#
_symmetry.space_group_name_H-M   'P 1'
#
loop_
_entity.id
_entity.type
_entity.pdbx_description
1 polymer ?
#
loop_
_entity_poly.entity_id
_entity_poly.type
_entity_poly.pdbx_seq_one_letter_code
_entity_poly.pdbx_strand_id
1 'polypeptide(L)' 'MQQVQKPSVQPMLMNVTQVAQALGVSRGTVYQMILTANLPVVLFGRKRMVRPDALKAWLQDREQQL' A
#
# COMPACT_ATOMS: atom_id res chain seq x y z
N MET A 1 35.04 -6.15 1.00
CA MET A 1 33.80 -6.57 1.69
C MET A 1 32.73 -6.77 0.62
N GLN A 2 32.32 -8.00 0.34
CA GLN A 2 31.27 -8.26 -0.67
C GLN A 2 29.92 -8.08 0.01
N GLN A 3 29.12 -7.10 -0.46
CA GLN A 3 27.74 -6.95 0.01
C GLN A 3 26.93 -8.14 -0.49
N VAL A 4 26.51 -9.00 0.44
CA VAL A 4 25.57 -10.08 0.16
C VAL A 4 24.23 -9.45 -0.19
N GLN A 5 23.89 -9.42 -1.47
CA GLN A 5 22.57 -9.04 -1.94
C GLN A 5 21.56 -10.07 -1.40
N LYS A 6 20.85 -9.70 -0.32
CA LYS A 6 19.67 -10.46 0.12
C LYS A 6 18.68 -10.48 -1.04
N PRO A 7 18.16 -11.65 -1.46
CA PRO A 7 17.07 -11.68 -2.43
C PRO A 7 15.91 -10.86 -1.86
N SER A 8 15.61 -9.74 -2.51
CA SER A 8 14.51 -8.84 -2.14
C SER A 8 13.21 -9.45 -2.63
N VAL A 9 12.62 -10.31 -1.80
CA VAL A 9 11.25 -10.77 -2.05
C VAL A 9 10.34 -9.55 -1.93
N GLN A 10 9.84 -9.07 -3.07
CA GLN A 10 8.83 -8.02 -3.07
C GLN A 10 7.56 -8.60 -2.46
N PRO A 11 7.01 -8.00 -1.40
CA PRO A 11 5.83 -8.53 -0.74
C PRO A 11 4.62 -8.41 -1.67
N MET A 12 3.89 -9.51 -1.86
CA MET A 12 2.64 -9.53 -2.63
C MET A 12 1.55 -8.64 -2.01
N LEU A 13 1.66 -8.35 -0.71
CA LEU A 13 0.73 -7.56 0.07
C LEU A 13 1.49 -6.59 0.97
N MET A 14 1.06 -5.33 0.97
CA MET A 14 1.55 -4.28 1.85
C MET A 14 0.59 -4.10 3.02
N ASN A 15 1.09 -4.10 4.24
CA ASN A 15 0.30 -3.67 5.39
C ASN A 15 0.16 -2.14 5.40
N VAL A 16 -0.73 -1.61 6.26
CA VAL A 16 -1.00 -0.16 6.38
C VAL A 16 0.28 0.67 6.60
N THR A 17 1.26 0.17 7.37
CA THR A 17 2.53 0.89 7.59
C THR A 17 3.34 0.98 6.29
N GLN A 18 3.41 -0.09 5.52
CA GLN A 18 4.12 -0.10 4.24
C GLN A 18 3.42 0.79 3.20
N VAL A 19 2.08 0.79 3.17
CA VAL A 19 1.30 1.70 2.31
C VAL A 19 1.57 3.16 2.69
N ALA A 20 1.56 3.47 3.99
CA ALA A 20 1.83 4.82 4.49
C ALA A 20 3.24 5.30 4.06
N GLN A 21 4.25 4.44 4.18
CA GLN A 21 5.60 4.71 3.70
C GLN A 21 5.66 4.91 2.19
N ALA A 22 4.99 4.05 1.41
CA ALA A 22 4.98 4.12 -0.05
C ALA A 22 4.31 5.40 -0.57
N LEU A 23 3.28 5.89 0.12
CA LEU A 23 2.55 7.10 -0.24
C LEU A 23 3.12 8.38 0.38
N GLY A 24 4.08 8.29 1.30
CA GLY A 24 4.60 9.45 2.03
C GLY A 24 3.60 10.11 2.98
N VAL A 25 2.65 9.35 3.53
CA VAL A 25 1.59 9.86 4.43
C VAL A 25 1.56 9.16 5.79
N SER A 26 0.74 9.65 6.71
CA SER A 26 0.54 9.00 8.01
C SER A 26 -0.31 7.73 7.92
N ARG A 27 -0.15 6.79 8.87
CA ARG A 27 -1.04 5.62 8.98
C ARG A 27 -2.51 6.00 9.17
N GLY A 28 -2.78 7.10 9.89
CA GLY A 28 -4.14 7.62 10.09
C GLY A 28 -4.77 8.06 8.77
N THR A 29 -4.00 8.73 7.92
CA THR A 29 -4.40 9.10 6.56
C THR A 29 -4.74 7.87 5.72
N VAL A 30 -3.93 6.81 5.80
CA VAL A 30 -4.25 5.54 5.11
C VAL A 30 -5.56 4.94 5.64
N TYR A 31 -5.77 4.89 6.96
CA TYR A 31 -7.05 4.42 7.52
C TYR A 31 -8.24 5.27 7.05
N GLN A 32 -8.09 6.59 6.99
CA GLN A 32 -9.10 7.47 6.42
C GLN A 32 -9.38 7.12 4.96
N MET A 33 -8.34 6.94 4.13
CA MET A 33 -8.50 6.53 2.73
C MET A 33 -9.24 5.19 2.56
N ILE A 34 -9.02 4.24 3.49
CA ILE A 34 -9.76 2.97 3.49
C ILE A 34 -11.25 3.19 3.79
N LEU A 35 -11.59 4.19 4.62
CA LEU A 35 -12.97 4.48 5.00
C LEU A 35 -13.70 5.40 4.02
N THR A 36 -13.00 6.36 3.41
CA THR A 36 -13.62 7.47 2.67
C THR A 36 -13.23 7.54 1.20
N ALA A 37 -12.11 6.93 0.80
CA ALA A 37 -11.55 7.05 -0.54
C ALA A 37 -11.50 5.70 -1.29
N ASN A 38 -12.21 4.69 -0.78
CA ASN A 38 -12.30 3.35 -1.35
C ASN A 38 -10.92 2.74 -1.69
N LEU A 39 -9.93 2.94 -0.82
CA LEU A 39 -8.61 2.32 -1.00
C LEU A 39 -8.76 0.78 -1.06
N PRO A 40 -8.22 0.10 -2.09
CA PRO A 40 -8.44 -1.33 -2.28
C PRO A 40 -7.69 -2.15 -1.21
N VAL A 41 -8.46 -2.75 -0.31
CA VAL A 41 -7.95 -3.55 0.82
C VAL A 41 -8.41 -5.00 0.72
N VAL A 42 -7.49 -5.91 1.00
CA VAL A 42 -7.73 -7.32 1.27
C VAL A 42 -7.57 -7.55 2.77
N LEU A 43 -8.52 -8.29 3.38
CA LEU A 43 -8.37 -8.77 4.74
C LEU A 43 -7.56 -10.07 4.74
N PHE A 44 -6.39 -10.04 5.36
CA PHE A 44 -5.57 -11.24 5.60
C PHE A 44 -5.63 -11.56 7.10
N GLY A 45 -6.60 -12.39 7.47
CA GLY A 45 -7.02 -12.55 8.87
C GLY A 45 -7.57 -11.24 9.42
N ARG A 46 -6.95 -10.71 10.49
CA ARG A 46 -7.35 -9.44 11.11
C ARG A 46 -6.63 -8.21 10.53
N LYS A 47 -5.71 -8.40 9.59
CA LYS A 47 -4.88 -7.31 9.03
C LYS A 47 -5.47 -6.79 7.73
N ARG A 48 -5.56 -5.47 7.60
CA ARG A 48 -5.82 -4.78 6.33
C ARG A 48 -4.53 -4.73 5.52
N MET A 49 -4.58 -5.28 4.31
CA MET A 49 -3.45 -5.31 3.40
C MET A 49 -3.85 -4.81 2.02
N VAL A 50 -2.88 -4.30 1.28
CA VAL A 50 -3.09 -3.70 -0.05
C VAL A 50 -2.16 -4.38 -1.03
N ARG A 51 -2.68 -4.81 -2.17
CA ARG A 51 -1.83 -5.31 -3.26
C ARG A 51 -1.11 -4.12 -3.91
N PRO A 52 0.21 -4.18 -4.14
CA PRO A 52 0.96 -3.09 -4.80
C PRO A 52 0.35 -2.62 -6.11
N ASP A 53 -0.06 -3.54 -6.98
CA ASP A 53 -0.63 -3.17 -8.29
C ASP A 53 -2.02 -2.53 -8.17
N ALA A 54 -2.81 -2.95 -7.18
CA ALA A 54 -4.10 -2.32 -6.91
C ALA A 54 -3.93 -0.89 -6.36
N LEU A 55 -2.90 -0.64 -5.53
CA LEU A 55 -2.57 0.69 -5.07
C LEU A 55 -2.19 1.61 -6.25
N LYS A 56 -1.37 1.12 -7.18
CA LYS A 56 -0.99 1.86 -8.39
C LYS A 56 -2.21 2.22 -9.24
N ALA A 57 -3.07 1.24 -9.53
CA ALA A 57 -4.28 1.46 -10.32
C ALA A 57 -5.22 2.49 -9.65
N TRP A 58 -5.36 2.41 -8.32
CA TRP A 58 -6.15 3.38 -7.56
C TRP A 58 -5.57 4.79 -7.59
N LEU A 59 -4.24 4.96 -7.59
CA LEU A 59 -3.62 6.27 -7.76
C LEU A 59 -3.90 6.84 -9.16
N GLN A 60 -3.76 6.01 -10.21
CA GLN A 60 -4.03 6.42 -11.58
C GLN A 60 -5.48 6.90 -11.77
N ASP A 61 -6.46 6.18 -11.21
CA ASP A 61 -7.87 6.58 -11.26
C ASP A 61 -8.11 7.94 -10.59
N ARG A 62 -7.43 8.20 -9.47
CA ARG A 62 -7.56 9.47 -8.74
C ARG A 62 -6.94 10.66 -9.46
N GLU A 63 -5.84 10.45 -10.18
CA GLU A 63 -5.21 11.50 -10.98
C GLU A 63 -6.11 11.96 -12.14
N GLN A 64 -6.95 11.07 -12.68
CA GLN A 64 -7.88 11.40 -13.77
C GLN A 64 -9.15 12.13 -13.31
N GLN A 65 -9.39 12.21 -11.99
CA GLN A 65 -10.57 12.85 -11.41
C GLN A 65 -10.30 14.30 -10.94
N LEU A 66 -9.10 14.82 -11.19
CA LEU A 66 -8.69 16.21 -10.96
C LEU A 66 -8.90 17.06 -12.22
#